data_AF-A0A2U1XIT1-F1
#
_entry.id   AF-A0A2U1XIT1-F1
#
_cell.length_a   1.000
_cell.length_b   1.000
_cell.length_c   1.000
_cell.angle_alpha   90.00
_cell.angle_beta   90.00
_cell.angle_gamma   90.00
#
_symmetry.space_group_name_H-M   'P 1'
#
loop_
_entity.id
_entity.type
_entity.pdbx_description
1 polymer ?
#
loop_
_entity_poly.entity_id
_entity_poly.type
_entity_poly.pdbx_seq_one_letter_code
_entity_poly.pdbx_strand_id
1 'polypeptide(L)'
;MSAVAVETTTSAHNPLDVVEEIVTANEWPFDRATDDELVVEIGGRWCDYRLYFVWQPDVAAMQFSCQFDMKVQAARRTAVAELLAEVNGRMWLGHFDVCSEEHTPMFRQTMLLRGARGAAVEQLEDLVEIALSECERFYPAFQFVIWGGKSASEAVSAAILDTMGEA
;
A
#
# COMPACT_ATOMS: atom_id res chain seq x y z
N MET A 1 -12.51 -11.79 -31.56
CA MET A 1 -12.37 -12.73 -30.43
C MET A 1 -13.66 -12.63 -29.62
N SER A 2 -14.58 -13.58 -29.80
CA SER A 2 -15.81 -13.61 -29.01
C SER A 2 -15.48 -14.29 -27.69
N ALA A 3 -15.44 -13.52 -26.61
CA ALA A 3 -15.31 -14.10 -25.27
C ALA A 3 -16.61 -14.86 -24.97
N VAL A 4 -16.49 -16.17 -24.72
CA VAL A 4 -17.58 -16.96 -24.16
C VAL A 4 -17.72 -16.51 -22.71
N ALA A 5 -18.80 -15.79 -22.41
CA ALA A 5 -19.17 -15.47 -21.04
C ALA A 5 -19.75 -16.74 -20.41
N VAL A 6 -18.96 -17.40 -19.57
CA VAL A 6 -19.50 -18.35 -18.59
C VAL A 6 -20.06 -17.50 -17.46
N GLU A 7 -21.39 -17.51 -17.30
CA GLU A 7 -22.05 -16.83 -16.18
C GLU A 7 -21.74 -17.59 -14.89
N THR A 8 -20.71 -17.12 -14.18
CA THR A 8 -20.45 -17.56 -12.81
C THR A 8 -21.24 -16.64 -11.87
N THR A 9 -22.46 -17.03 -11.52
CA THR A 9 -23.25 -16.38 -10.46
C THR A 9 -22.66 -16.71 -9.09
N THR A 10 -21.58 -16.03 -8.73
CA THR A 10 -21.12 -15.95 -7.34
C THR A 10 -21.18 -14.49 -6.95
N SER A 11 -22.10 -14.15 -6.04
CA SER A 11 -22.05 -12.89 -5.30
C SER A 11 -20.66 -12.76 -4.68
N ALA A 12 -19.85 -11.81 -5.14
CA ALA A 12 -18.55 -11.57 -4.53
C ALA A 12 -18.80 -11.07 -3.10
N HIS A 13 -18.33 -11.82 -2.10
CA HIS A 13 -18.35 -11.36 -0.71
C HIS A 13 -17.50 -10.08 -0.61
N ASN A 14 -17.96 -9.11 0.19
CA ASN A 14 -17.21 -7.90 0.42
C ASN A 14 -15.91 -8.27 1.15
N PRO A 15 -14.73 -8.07 0.55
CA PRO A 15 -13.47 -8.46 1.17
C PRO A 15 -13.18 -7.68 2.45
N LEU A 16 -13.81 -6.51 2.64
CA LEU A 16 -13.62 -5.70 3.84
C LEU A 16 -14.13 -6.40 5.10
N ASP A 17 -15.10 -7.31 4.98
CA ASP A 17 -15.59 -8.08 6.13
C ASP A 17 -14.47 -8.99 6.70
N VAL A 18 -13.64 -9.55 5.83
CA VAL A 18 -12.47 -10.35 6.24
C VAL A 18 -11.37 -9.45 6.80
N VAL A 19 -11.18 -8.25 6.22
CA VAL A 19 -10.22 -7.27 6.75
C VAL A 19 -10.61 -6.86 8.17
N GLU A 20 -11.89 -6.63 8.45
CA GLU A 20 -12.40 -6.32 9.80
C GLU A 20 -12.08 -7.43 10.81
N GLU A 21 -12.27 -8.69 10.43
CA GLU A 21 -11.92 -9.83 11.28
C GLU A 21 -10.43 -9.84 11.62
N ILE A 22 -9.57 -9.60 10.63
CA ILE A 22 -8.11 -9.53 10.80
C ILE A 22 -7.74 -8.38 11.75
N VAL A 23 -8.23 -7.17 11.52
CA VAL A 23 -7.83 -6.01 12.34
C VAL A 23 -8.42 -6.06 13.75
N THR A 24 -9.60 -6.65 13.91
CA THR A 24 -10.18 -6.92 15.23
C THR A 24 -9.34 -7.94 16.00
N ALA A 25 -8.91 -9.03 15.34
CA ALA A 25 -8.07 -10.05 15.96
C ALA A 25 -6.69 -9.51 16.38
N ASN A 26 -6.16 -8.52 15.66
CA ASN A 26 -4.89 -7.85 15.96
C ASN A 26 -5.04 -6.63 16.89
N GLU A 27 -6.26 -6.31 17.35
CA GLU A 27 -6.56 -5.13 18.18
C GLU A 27 -6.10 -3.80 17.57
N TRP A 28 -6.08 -3.69 16.24
CA TRP A 28 -5.71 -2.46 15.55
C TRP A 28 -6.88 -1.48 15.49
N PRO A 29 -6.66 -0.17 15.72
CA PRO A 29 -7.67 0.85 15.50
C PRO A 29 -8.09 0.88 14.02
N PHE A 30 -9.39 0.81 13.78
CA PHE A 30 -9.95 0.91 12.43
C PHE A 30 -11.28 1.68 12.43
N ASP A 31 -11.63 2.22 11.27
CA ASP A 31 -12.90 2.88 10.99
C ASP A 31 -13.45 2.43 9.64
N ARG A 32 -14.69 1.94 9.63
CA ARG A 32 -15.42 1.62 8.39
C ARG A 32 -16.24 2.83 7.98
N ALA A 33 -15.60 3.69 7.19
CA ALA A 33 -16.17 4.97 6.77
C ALA A 33 -17.42 4.78 5.89
N THR A 34 -17.43 3.74 5.04
CA THR A 34 -18.58 3.33 4.22
C THR A 34 -18.61 1.81 4.07
N ASP A 35 -19.67 1.25 3.46
CA ASP A 35 -19.74 -0.18 3.16
C ASP A 35 -18.55 -0.67 2.31
N ASP A 36 -17.96 0.23 1.52
CA ASP A 36 -16.91 -0.03 0.54
C ASP A 36 -15.55 0.59 0.93
N GLU A 37 -15.42 1.20 2.11
CA GLU A 37 -14.18 1.84 2.57
C GLU A 37 -13.87 1.53 4.03
N LEU A 38 -12.65 1.06 4.28
CA LEU A 38 -12.15 0.76 5.62
C LEU A 38 -10.74 1.34 5.78
N VAL A 39 -10.51 2.00 6.92
CA VAL A 39 -9.23 2.63 7.28
C VAL A 39 -8.68 1.99 8.54
N VAL A 40 -7.39 1.73 8.58
CA VAL A 40 -6.69 1.12 9.73
C VAL A 40 -5.45 1.94 10.06
N GLU A 41 -5.14 2.07 11.34
CA GLU A 41 -3.88 2.66 11.79
C GLU A 41 -2.99 1.59 12.43
N ILE A 42 -1.74 1.49 11.96
CA ILE A 42 -0.77 0.53 12.46
C ILE A 42 0.53 1.25 12.81
N GLY A 43 1.06 0.98 14.00
CA GLY A 43 2.37 1.47 14.42
C GLY A 43 3.51 0.76 13.68
N GLY A 44 4.40 1.55 13.10
CA GLY A 44 5.64 1.10 12.46
C GLY A 44 6.88 1.35 13.30
N ARG A 45 8.05 1.01 12.74
CA ARG A 45 9.34 1.40 13.33
C ARG A 45 9.65 2.87 13.03
N TRP A 46 9.29 3.36 11.85
CA TRP A 46 9.59 4.75 11.46
C TRP A 46 8.48 5.75 11.78
N CYS A 47 7.23 5.37 11.56
CA CYS A 47 6.06 6.20 11.82
C CYS A 47 4.82 5.32 12.00
N ASP A 48 3.71 5.93 12.38
CA ASP A 48 2.41 5.29 12.22
C ASP A 48 2.02 5.30 10.74
N TYR A 49 1.46 4.19 10.28
CA TYR A 49 0.97 4.01 8.91
C TYR A 49 -0.54 4.00 8.91
N ARG A 50 -1.11 4.62 7.88
CA ARG A 50 -2.55 4.55 7.62
C ARG A 50 -2.82 3.67 6.42
N LEU A 51 -3.59 2.62 6.63
CA LEU A 51 -3.96 1.68 5.59
C LEU A 51 -5.38 1.99 5.13
N TYR A 52 -5.58 2.01 3.82
CA TYR A 52 -6.89 2.20 3.22
C TYR A 52 -7.23 0.97 2.39
N PHE A 53 -8.43 0.46 2.60
CA PHE A 53 -9.02 -0.61 1.83
C PHE A 53 -10.28 -0.07 1.17
N VAL A 54 -10.34 -0.14 -0.15
CA VAL A 54 -11.47 0.35 -0.96
C VAL A 54 -11.98 -0.77 -1.84
N TRP A 55 -13.23 -1.18 -1.62
CA TRP A 55 -13.91 -2.18 -2.42
C TRP A 55 -14.60 -1.54 -3.63
N GLN A 56 -14.49 -2.18 -4.80
CA GLN A 56 -15.15 -1.77 -6.02
C GLN A 56 -15.97 -2.97 -6.55
N PRO A 57 -17.26 -3.09 -6.16
CA PRO A 57 -18.06 -4.27 -6.44
C PRO A 57 -18.26 -4.52 -7.94
N ASP A 58 -18.42 -3.48 -8.76
CA ASP A 58 -18.70 -3.59 -10.19
C ASP A 58 -17.61 -4.34 -10.96
N VAL A 59 -16.35 -4.15 -10.56
CA VAL A 59 -15.19 -4.80 -11.17
C VAL A 59 -14.67 -5.97 -10.34
N ALA A 60 -15.25 -6.20 -9.16
CA ALA A 60 -14.79 -7.16 -8.16
C ALA A 60 -13.30 -6.96 -7.84
N ALA A 61 -12.91 -5.74 -7.47
CA ALA A 61 -11.54 -5.37 -7.16
C ALA A 61 -11.46 -4.66 -5.80
N MET A 62 -10.45 -5.01 -5.00
CA MET A 62 -10.11 -4.28 -3.79
C MET A 62 -8.82 -3.52 -4.01
N GLN A 63 -8.88 -2.21 -3.86
CA GLN A 63 -7.69 -1.38 -3.80
C GLN A 63 -7.22 -1.29 -2.35
N PHE A 64 -5.92 -1.38 -2.19
CA PHE A 64 -5.26 -1.25 -0.91
C PHE A 64 -4.14 -0.23 -1.02
N SER A 65 -3.98 0.60 0.00
CA SER A 65 -2.81 1.47 0.13
C SER A 65 -2.33 1.56 1.58
N CYS A 66 -1.03 1.79 1.74
CA CYS A 66 -0.37 2.01 3.01
C CYS A 66 0.38 3.35 2.91
N GLN A 67 -0.10 4.34 3.65
CA GLN A 67 0.34 5.73 3.54
C GLN A 67 1.32 6.09 4.66
N PHE A 68 2.38 6.81 4.29
CA PHE A 68 3.32 7.40 5.26
C PHE A 68 2.73 8.61 5.96
N ASP A 69 3.16 8.86 7.20
CA ASP A 69 2.97 10.15 7.89
C ASP A 69 4.01 11.20 7.45
N MET A 70 4.09 11.47 6.15
CA MET A 70 4.96 12.53 5.61
C MET A 70 4.40 13.19 4.37
N LYS A 71 4.71 14.48 4.18
CA LYS A 71 4.22 15.27 3.05
C LYS A 71 5.31 15.66 2.06
N VAL A 72 5.02 15.45 0.78
CA VAL A 72 5.83 15.88 -0.35
C VAL A 72 5.57 17.35 -0.65
N GLN A 73 6.58 18.18 -0.38
CA GLN A 73 6.55 19.60 -0.69
C GLN A 73 6.56 19.83 -2.21
N ALA A 74 5.91 20.89 -2.69
CA ALA A 74 5.84 21.19 -4.12
C ALA A 74 7.22 21.23 -4.80
N ALA A 75 8.23 21.79 -4.13
CA ALA A 75 9.61 21.87 -4.61
C ALA A 75 10.32 20.50 -4.74
N ARG A 76 9.78 19.45 -4.12
CA ARG A 76 10.35 18.09 -4.12
C ARG A 76 9.60 17.10 -5.02
N ARG A 77 8.49 17.49 -5.65
CA ARG A 77 7.65 16.59 -6.46
C ARG A 77 8.43 15.88 -7.58
N THR A 78 9.30 16.61 -8.29
CA THR A 78 10.15 16.02 -9.35
C THR A 78 11.13 14.99 -8.79
N ALA A 79 11.82 15.32 -7.70
CA ALA A 79 12.78 14.41 -7.08
C ALA A 79 12.09 13.16 -6.50
N VAL A 80 10.87 13.31 -5.96
CA VAL A 80 10.07 12.16 -5.53
C VAL A 80 9.61 11.33 -6.72
N ALA A 81 9.21 11.91 -7.84
CA ALA A 81 8.85 11.14 -9.03
C ALA A 81 10.02 10.29 -9.55
N GLU A 82 11.25 10.82 -9.51
CA GLU A 82 12.47 10.05 -9.81
C GLU A 82 12.70 8.92 -8.79
N LEU A 83 12.49 9.19 -7.50
CA LEU A 83 12.56 8.18 -6.46
C LEU A 83 11.56 7.05 -6.69
N LEU A 84 10.30 7.38 -7.01
CA LEU A 84 9.25 6.39 -7.31
C LEU A 84 9.67 5.46 -8.45
N ALA A 85 10.22 6.02 -9.54
CA ALA A 85 10.69 5.21 -10.67
C ALA A 85 11.81 4.23 -10.26
N GLU A 86 12.74 4.68 -9.42
CA GLU A 86 13.81 3.83 -8.90
C GLU A 86 13.25 2.73 -7.98
N VAL A 87 12.51 3.08 -6.92
CA VAL A 87 12.04 2.09 -5.94
C VAL A 87 11.08 1.08 -6.57
N ASN A 88 10.19 1.51 -7.46
CA ASN A 88 9.22 0.62 -8.10
C ASN A 88 9.89 -0.41 -9.01
N GLY A 89 11.02 -0.06 -9.64
CA GLY A 89 11.80 -1.03 -10.41
C GLY A 89 12.43 -2.15 -9.57
N ARG A 90 12.40 -2.04 -8.24
CA ARG A 90 12.99 -3.00 -7.29
C ARG A 90 11.95 -3.82 -6.52
N MET A 91 10.66 -3.60 -6.76
CA MET A 91 9.57 -4.29 -6.09
C MET A 91 8.92 -5.31 -7.02
N TRP A 92 8.46 -6.41 -6.43
CA TRP A 92 7.71 -7.44 -7.15
C TRP A 92 6.20 -7.19 -7.12
N LEU A 93 5.71 -6.64 -6.02
CA LEU A 93 4.28 -6.47 -5.74
C LEU A 93 4.01 -5.02 -5.37
N GLY A 94 2.88 -4.50 -5.84
CA GLY A 94 2.49 -3.11 -5.65
C GLY A 94 3.44 -2.12 -6.31
N HIS A 95 3.24 -0.87 -5.93
CA HIS A 95 4.07 0.27 -6.32
C HIS A 95 3.91 1.38 -5.29
N PHE A 96 4.89 2.26 -5.18
CA PHE A 96 4.73 3.54 -4.52
C PHE A 96 4.13 4.58 -5.48
N ASP A 97 3.27 5.42 -4.93
CA ASP A 97 2.70 6.60 -5.55
C ASP A 97 2.64 7.74 -4.51
N VAL A 98 2.18 8.93 -4.90
CA VAL A 98 1.89 10.06 -4.00
C VAL A 98 0.40 10.36 -4.07
N CYS A 99 -0.28 10.32 -2.93
CA CYS A 99 -1.69 10.67 -2.88
C CYS A 99 -1.90 12.13 -3.33
N SER A 100 -2.83 12.35 -4.26
CA SER A 100 -3.04 13.66 -4.88
C SER A 100 -3.58 14.69 -3.91
N GLU A 101 -4.36 14.28 -2.92
CA GLU A 101 -5.06 15.18 -1.98
C GLU A 101 -4.15 15.55 -0.80
N GLU A 102 -3.55 14.55 -0.16
CA GLU A 102 -2.71 14.74 1.04
C GLU A 102 -1.24 15.02 0.71
N HIS A 103 -0.83 14.76 -0.54
CA HIS A 103 0.57 14.82 -0.99
C HIS A 103 1.51 13.92 -0.20
N THR A 104 1.00 12.79 0.27
CA THR A 104 1.75 11.81 1.07
C THR A 104 2.16 10.65 0.17
N PRO A 105 3.41 10.16 0.25
CA PRO A 105 3.75 8.94 -0.44
C PRO A 105 2.97 7.76 0.18
N MET A 106 2.70 6.74 -0.63
CA MET A 106 1.97 5.55 -0.21
C MET A 106 2.38 4.35 -1.07
N PHE A 107 2.45 3.17 -0.46
CA PHE A 107 2.41 1.92 -1.21
C PHE A 107 0.97 1.66 -1.67
N ARG A 108 0.78 1.13 -2.87
CA ARG A 108 -0.54 0.81 -3.43
C ARG A 108 -0.52 -0.52 -4.18
N GLN A 109 -1.55 -1.32 -3.96
CA GLN A 109 -1.78 -2.60 -4.63
C GLN A 109 -3.28 -2.79 -4.89
N THR A 110 -3.65 -3.42 -6.01
CA THR A 110 -5.05 -3.77 -6.28
C THR A 110 -5.16 -5.27 -6.47
N MET A 111 -6.11 -5.88 -5.76
CA MET A 111 -6.45 -7.29 -5.85
C MET A 111 -7.72 -7.47 -6.68
N LEU A 112 -7.64 -8.27 -7.74
CA LEU A 112 -8.82 -8.72 -8.48
C LEU A 112 -9.37 -9.98 -7.82
N LEU A 113 -10.66 -9.97 -7.48
CA LEU A 113 -11.33 -11.06 -6.77
C LEU A 113 -12.37 -11.79 -7.65
N ARG A 114 -12.57 -11.34 -8.89
CA ARG A 114 -13.45 -12.03 -9.83
C ARG A 114 -12.99 -13.46 -10.05
N GLY A 115 -13.90 -14.42 -9.86
CA GLY A 115 -13.61 -15.85 -10.00
C GLY A 115 -13.00 -16.50 -8.75
N ALA A 116 -12.58 -15.71 -7.76
CA ALA A 116 -12.35 -16.19 -6.41
C ALA A 116 -13.68 -16.24 -5.63
N ARG A 117 -13.69 -16.93 -4.49
CA ARG A 117 -14.83 -16.92 -3.55
C ARG A 117 -14.83 -15.68 -2.63
N GLY A 118 -13.88 -14.77 -2.84
CA GLY A 118 -13.52 -13.66 -1.94
C GLY A 118 -12.00 -13.58 -1.80
N ALA A 119 -11.51 -12.61 -1.03
CA ALA A 119 -10.12 -12.61 -0.58
C ALA A 119 -9.96 -13.64 0.55
N ALA A 120 -8.94 -14.50 0.48
CA ALA A 120 -8.60 -15.37 1.59
C ALA A 120 -7.87 -14.59 2.69
N VAL A 121 -7.97 -15.02 3.95
CA VAL A 121 -7.33 -14.37 5.10
C VAL A 121 -5.83 -14.25 4.87
N GLU A 122 -5.20 -15.35 4.46
CA GLU A 122 -3.75 -15.42 4.23
C GLU A 122 -3.30 -14.44 3.14
N GLN A 123 -4.13 -14.22 2.11
CA GLN A 123 -3.80 -13.25 1.06
C GLN A 123 -3.84 -11.80 1.55
N LEU A 124 -4.73 -11.50 2.51
CA LEU A 124 -4.86 -10.17 3.10
C LEU A 124 -3.75 -9.92 4.13
N GLU A 125 -3.40 -10.94 4.92
CA GLU A 125 -2.26 -10.89 5.84
C GLU A 125 -0.95 -10.67 5.07
N ASP A 126 -0.69 -11.48 4.03
CA ASP A 126 0.47 -11.32 3.15
C ASP A 126 0.51 -9.91 2.54
N LEU A 127 -0.65 -9.40 2.07
CA LEU A 127 -0.75 -8.07 1.48
C LEU A 127 -0.31 -6.97 2.47
N VAL A 128 -0.81 -7.04 3.71
CA VAL A 128 -0.48 -6.06 4.75
C VAL A 128 0.99 -6.17 5.14
N GLU A 129 1.51 -7.38 5.34
CA GLU A 129 2.91 -7.63 5.68
C GLU A 129 3.85 -7.08 4.60
N ILE A 130 3.59 -7.40 3.33
CA ILE A 130 4.40 -6.92 2.20
C ILE A 130 4.42 -5.40 2.16
N ALA A 131 3.25 -4.75 2.28
CA ALA A 131 3.20 -3.30 2.18
C ALA A 131 3.89 -2.59 3.34
N LEU A 132 3.71 -3.08 4.57
CA LEU A 132 4.42 -2.55 5.73
C LEU A 132 5.94 -2.76 5.58
N SER A 133 6.37 -3.94 5.14
CA SER A 133 7.77 -4.25 4.91
C SER A 133 8.42 -3.34 3.86
N GLU A 134 7.76 -3.13 2.71
CA GLU A 134 8.28 -2.21 1.68
C GLU A 134 8.25 -0.75 2.15
N CYS A 135 7.21 -0.33 2.88
CA CYS A 135 7.17 1.01 3.48
C CYS A 135 8.33 1.21 4.46
N GLU A 136 8.56 0.26 5.36
CA GLU A 136 9.64 0.27 6.34
C GLU A 136 11.03 0.29 5.68
N ARG A 137 11.19 -0.48 4.61
CA ARG A 137 12.44 -0.58 3.84
C ARG A 137 12.77 0.72 3.10
N PHE A 138 11.78 1.36 2.50
CA PHE A 138 12.00 2.55 1.67
C PHE A 138 11.74 3.89 2.37
N TYR A 139 11.23 3.88 3.61
CA TYR A 139 11.03 5.10 4.41
C TYR A 139 12.27 6.01 4.44
N PRO A 140 13.50 5.52 4.68
CA PRO A 140 14.67 6.40 4.72
C PRO A 140 14.96 7.05 3.37
N ALA A 141 14.68 6.36 2.25
CA ALA A 141 14.87 6.93 0.92
C ALA A 141 13.92 8.11 0.68
N PHE A 142 12.65 7.98 1.04
CA PHE A 142 11.70 9.10 1.00
C PHE A 142 12.16 10.25 1.91
N GLN A 143 12.63 9.93 3.12
CA GLN A 143 13.14 10.92 4.06
C GLN A 143 14.32 11.72 3.46
N PHE A 144 15.29 11.03 2.86
CA PHE A 144 16.46 11.64 2.26
C PHE A 144 16.14 12.53 1.06
N VAL A 145 15.15 12.16 0.24
CA VAL A 145 14.76 12.99 -0.91
C VAL A 145 13.96 14.20 -0.47
N ILE A 146 12.97 14.01 0.42
CA ILE A 146 12.05 15.07 0.84
C ILE A 146 12.76 16.10 1.71
N TRP A 147 13.49 15.67 2.73
CA TRP A 147 14.12 16.56 3.71
C TRP A 147 15.63 16.66 3.53
N GLY A 148 16.32 15.57 3.18
CA GLY A 148 17.77 15.55 3.01
C GLY A 148 18.28 16.15 1.69
N GLY A 149 17.40 16.33 0.69
CA GLY A 149 17.75 16.86 -0.62
C GLY A 149 18.67 15.98 -1.47
N LYS A 150 18.82 14.69 -1.13
CA LYS A 150 19.56 13.73 -1.95
C LYS A 150 18.84 13.45 -3.27
N SER A 151 19.60 13.04 -4.28
CA SER A 151 19.01 12.45 -5.48
C SER A 151 18.36 11.08 -5.18
N ALA A 152 17.47 10.61 -6.05
CA ALA A 152 16.82 9.31 -5.92
C ALA A 152 17.84 8.16 -5.78
N SER A 153 18.87 8.14 -6.62
CA SER A 153 19.91 7.09 -6.61
C SER A 153 20.71 7.08 -5.30
N GLU A 154 21.12 8.25 -4.81
CA GLU A 154 21.84 8.38 -3.53
C GLU A 154 20.96 7.98 -2.34
N ALA A 155 19.68 8.35 -2.37
CA ALA A 155 18.73 8.04 -1.32
C ALA A 155 18.45 6.53 -1.21
N VAL A 156 18.22 5.86 -2.34
CA VAL A 156 18.00 4.40 -2.37
C VAL A 156 19.27 3.66 -1.92
N SER A 157 20.44 4.08 -2.40
CA SER A 157 21.72 3.46 -2.00
C SER A 157 21.97 3.60 -0.50
N ALA A 158 21.68 4.77 0.08
CA ALA A 158 21.81 5.01 1.51
C ALA A 158 20.82 4.18 2.34
N ALA A 159 19.54 4.11 1.92
CA ALA A 159 18.53 3.33 2.61
C ALA A 159 18.86 1.83 2.66
N ILE A 160 19.40 1.27 1.57
CA ILE A 160 19.80 -0.15 1.52
C ILE A 160 20.99 -0.43 2.45
N LEU A 161 21.96 0.49 2.55
CA LEU A 161 23.13 0.31 3.43
C LEU A 161 22.74 0.32 4.91
N ASP A 162 21.81 1.19 5.33
CA ASP A 162 21.33 1.22 6.72
C ASP A 162 20.55 -0.08 7.07
N THR A 163 19.80 -0.66 6.12
CA THR A 163 19.11 -1.95 6.36
C THR A 163 20.03 -3.16 6.50
N MET A 164 21.31 -3.07 6.08
CA MET A 164 22.30 -4.13 6.29
C MET A 164 23.12 -3.95 7.58
N GLY A 165 22.99 -2.82 8.27
CA GLY A 165 23.75 -2.50 9.49
C GLY A 165 23.10 -2.96 10.81
N GLU A 166 21.86 -3.46 10.77
CA GLU A 166 21.09 -3.89 11.95
C GLU A 166 20.78 -5.40 11.97
N ALA A 167 21.76 -6.24 11.62
CA ALA A 167 21.69 -7.70 11.75
C ALA A 167 22.71 -8.25 12.77
#